data_AF-A0A6L6HKY8-F1
#
_entry.id   AF-A0A6L6HKY8-F1
#
_cell.length_a   1.000
_cell.length_b   1.000
_cell.length_c   1.000
_cell.angle_alpha   90.00
_cell.angle_beta   90.00
_cell.angle_gamma   90.00
#
_symmetry.space_group_name_H-M   'P 1'
#
loop_
_entity.id
_entity.type
_entity.pdbx_description
1 polymer ?
#
loop_
_entity_poly.entity_id
_entity_poly.type
_entity_poly.pdbx_seq_one_letter_code
_entity_poly.pdbx_strand_id
1 'polypeptide(L)'
;MSATAVPTAANATLRGGFLAAIFLMATSAIGPGFITQTATFTAKLGAAFAFAILASILIDFVVQLNIWRITALTRRNASETANAAIPGSGYLLAVLVMVGGLAFNVGNIAGAGLGMNAMFGLDPKIGGAISALLAIGVFLSKRAGLLLDRSLIGLGILMIAMTLIVAVTSNPPVGEALRQTIFPAMIDFPTITTIVGGTVGGYITYSGAHRLLDKGLVGEENLAAVTKASLTGIAVTGVMRFVLFLAILGVVASGVTLDLSSQAANPAGQAFAFALGDLGMRIFGVVLWAAAITSVIGAAYTSVSFLVAFMPMPERSRNIATVIFIAVSLAVFLSIGTAPAALLVFVGGFNGLILPIGLTIFTYVGFARPDLMGGHRYNRPLLILSAIVCALTWYMGYRSIGPIFAFLGL
;
A
#
# COMPACT_ATOMS: atom_id res chain seq x y z
N MET A 1 3.72 35.83 -26.85
CA MET A 1 2.53 34.98 -26.68
C MET A 1 2.94 33.54 -26.98
N SER A 2 3.12 32.71 -25.94
CA SER A 2 3.46 31.29 -26.10
C SER A 2 2.19 30.55 -26.47
N ALA A 3 2.14 29.99 -27.69
CA ALA A 3 1.05 29.13 -28.12
C ALA A 3 1.08 27.85 -27.27
N THR A 4 0.11 27.70 -26.38
CA THR A 4 -0.16 26.47 -25.66
C THR A 4 -0.58 25.40 -26.67
N ALA A 5 0.39 24.60 -27.11
CA ALA A 5 0.15 23.47 -28.00
C ALA A 5 -0.89 22.55 -27.36
N VAL A 6 -2.05 22.41 -28.01
CA VAL A 6 -3.09 21.48 -27.62
C VAL A 6 -2.46 20.08 -27.63
N PRO A 7 -2.46 19.34 -26.51
CA PRO A 7 -1.84 18.02 -26.47
C PRO A 7 -2.54 17.10 -27.48
N THR A 8 -1.77 16.49 -28.37
CA THR A 8 -2.26 15.47 -29.31
C THR A 8 -2.94 14.33 -28.54
N ALA A 9 -3.93 13.67 -29.17
CA ALA A 9 -4.68 12.57 -28.55
C ALA A 9 -3.76 11.49 -27.96
N ALA A 10 -2.65 11.18 -28.64
CA ALA A 10 -1.61 10.27 -28.17
C ALA A 10 -0.96 10.73 -26.85
N ASN A 11 -0.60 12.02 -26.74
CA ASN A 11 -0.04 12.61 -25.52
C ASN A 11 -1.05 12.63 -24.36
N ALA A 12 -2.35 12.78 -24.66
CA ALA A 12 -3.41 12.70 -23.66
C ALA A 12 -3.61 11.26 -23.15
N THR A 13 -3.59 10.25 -24.02
CA THR A 13 -3.65 8.83 -23.63
C THR A 13 -2.43 8.40 -22.82
N LEU A 14 -1.22 8.86 -23.18
CA LEU A 14 0.00 8.63 -22.41
C LEU A 14 -0.12 9.22 -21.00
N ARG A 15 -0.49 10.50 -20.89
CA ARG A 15 -0.69 11.18 -19.59
C ARG A 15 -1.75 10.49 -18.73
N GLY A 16 -2.89 10.11 -19.32
CA GLY A 16 -3.94 9.37 -18.62
C GLY A 16 -3.47 7.99 -18.13
N GLY A 17 -2.62 7.31 -18.90
CA GLY A 17 -2.00 6.05 -18.54
C GLY A 17 -1.18 6.11 -17.26
N PHE A 18 -0.26 7.09 -17.18
CA PHE A 18 0.59 7.32 -16.01
C PHE A 18 -0.19 7.85 -14.80
N LEU A 19 -1.14 8.77 -15.00
CA LEU A 19 -2.00 9.25 -13.91
C LEU A 19 -2.77 8.10 -13.27
N ALA A 20 -3.32 7.19 -14.06
CA ALA A 20 -4.01 6.01 -13.55
C ALA A 20 -3.07 5.06 -12.78
N ALA A 21 -1.80 4.92 -13.19
CA ALA A 21 -0.83 4.11 -12.46
C ALA A 21 -0.40 4.75 -11.13
N ILE A 22 -0.17 6.07 -11.12
CA ILE A 22 0.12 6.84 -9.90
C ILE A 22 -1.06 6.74 -8.95
N PHE A 23 -2.28 6.93 -9.45
CA PHE A 23 -3.50 6.87 -8.66
C PHE A 23 -3.73 5.47 -8.09
N LEU A 24 -3.56 4.42 -8.90
CA LEU A 24 -3.67 3.03 -8.43
C LEU A 24 -2.65 2.73 -7.33
N MET A 25 -1.40 3.15 -7.49
CA MET A 25 -0.37 2.97 -6.48
C MET A 25 -0.69 3.76 -5.21
N ALA A 26 -1.00 5.05 -5.33
CA ALA A 26 -1.29 5.93 -4.19
C ALA A 26 -2.55 5.48 -3.43
N THR A 27 -3.60 5.04 -4.12
CA THR A 27 -4.83 4.53 -3.47
C THR A 27 -4.61 3.16 -2.84
N SER A 28 -3.79 2.30 -3.43
CA SER A 28 -3.41 1.01 -2.83
C SER A 28 -2.52 1.20 -1.60
N ALA A 29 -1.65 2.21 -1.62
CA ALA A 29 -0.76 2.53 -0.51
C ALA A 29 -1.47 3.31 0.61
N ILE A 30 -2.44 4.19 0.29
CA ILE A 30 -3.28 4.92 1.26
C ILE A 30 -4.59 4.12 1.49
N GLY A 31 -4.43 2.85 1.85
CA GLY A 31 -5.54 1.95 2.18
C GLY A 31 -5.88 1.94 3.68
N PRO A 32 -6.80 1.05 4.10
CA PRO A 32 -7.16 0.89 5.51
C PRO A 32 -5.97 0.56 6.43
N GLY A 33 -5.01 -0.22 5.92
CA GLY A 33 -3.79 -0.57 6.64
C GLY A 33 -2.95 0.66 6.95
N PHE A 34 -2.72 1.52 5.95
CA PHE A 34 -1.99 2.77 6.11
C PHE A 34 -2.60 3.66 7.20
N ILE A 35 -3.92 3.83 7.16
CA ILE A 35 -4.64 4.70 8.09
C ILE A 35 -4.55 4.14 9.52
N THR A 36 -4.85 2.85 9.68
CA THR A 36 -4.88 2.18 10.98
C THR A 36 -3.48 2.04 11.58
N GLN A 37 -2.47 1.69 10.78
CA GLN A 37 -1.09 1.60 11.23
C GLN A 37 -0.57 2.96 11.69
N THR A 38 -0.84 4.01 10.91
CA THR A 38 -0.45 5.38 11.29
C THR A 38 -1.07 5.74 12.64
N ALA A 39 -2.36 5.50 12.83
CA ALA A 39 -3.00 5.80 14.10
C ALA A 39 -2.47 4.95 15.27
N THR A 40 -2.31 3.65 15.06
CA THR A 40 -1.85 2.70 16.08
C THR A 40 -0.42 3.02 16.55
N PHE A 41 0.50 3.25 15.61
CA PHE A 41 1.89 3.52 15.96
C PHE A 41 2.11 4.93 16.47
N THR A 42 1.30 5.90 16.03
CA THR A 42 1.30 7.24 16.67
C THR A 42 0.84 7.15 18.11
N ALA A 43 -0.20 6.36 18.41
CA ALA A 43 -0.66 6.14 19.78
C ALA A 43 0.42 5.45 20.66
N LYS A 44 1.22 4.55 20.08
CA LYS A 44 2.26 3.80 20.81
C LYS A 44 3.56 4.58 20.99
N LEU A 45 4.02 5.29 19.97
CA LEU A 45 5.35 5.91 19.92
C LEU A 45 5.31 7.44 20.05
N GLY A 46 4.13 8.05 19.98
CA GLY A 46 3.98 9.50 19.95
C GLY A 46 4.81 10.13 18.83
N ALA A 47 5.54 11.19 19.16
CA ALA A 47 6.38 11.91 18.20
C ALA A 47 7.54 11.08 17.62
N ALA A 48 8.00 10.01 18.30
CA ALA A 48 9.07 9.15 17.81
C ALA A 48 8.69 8.41 16.52
N PHE A 49 7.40 8.23 16.26
CA PHE A 49 6.90 7.64 15.02
C PHE A 49 7.29 8.43 13.77
N ALA A 50 7.58 9.73 13.89
CA ALA A 50 7.98 10.58 12.76
C ALA A 50 9.26 10.07 12.06
N PHE A 51 10.22 9.53 12.82
CA PHE A 51 11.41 8.90 12.26
C PHE A 51 11.07 7.64 11.47
N ALA A 52 10.12 6.83 11.96
CA ALA A 52 9.68 5.65 11.23
C ALA A 52 9.07 6.03 9.88
N ILE A 53 8.27 7.10 9.82
CA ILE A 53 7.72 7.64 8.57
C ILE A 53 8.84 8.06 7.62
N LEU A 54 9.84 8.81 8.11
CA LEU A 54 10.98 9.21 7.27
C LEU A 54 11.75 7.98 6.74
N ALA A 55 12.09 7.04 7.62
CA ALA A 55 12.78 5.81 7.24
C ALA A 55 11.99 5.02 6.18
N SER A 56 10.67 4.91 6.35
CA SER A 56 9.78 4.28 5.37
C SER A 56 9.86 5.00 4.02
N ILE A 57 9.70 6.32 3.98
CA ILE A 57 9.73 7.08 2.73
C ILE A 57 11.06 6.88 1.98
N LEU A 58 12.19 6.89 2.70
CA LEU A 58 13.51 6.67 2.10
C LEU A 58 13.66 5.25 1.54
N ILE A 59 13.22 4.24 2.28
CA ILE A 59 13.21 2.85 1.82
C ILE A 59 12.30 2.71 0.59
N ASP A 60 11.09 3.25 0.66
CA ASP A 60 10.07 3.18 -0.38
C ASP A 60 10.61 3.77 -1.69
N PHE A 61 11.23 4.94 -1.65
CA PHE A 61 11.86 5.55 -2.82
C PHE A 61 12.82 4.60 -3.52
N VAL A 62 13.69 3.93 -2.77
CA VAL A 62 14.70 3.03 -3.32
C VAL A 62 14.07 1.77 -3.89
N VAL A 63 13.19 1.13 -3.13
CA VAL A 63 12.49 -0.10 -3.52
C VAL A 63 11.70 0.14 -4.79
N GLN A 64 10.86 1.17 -4.78
CA GLN A 64 9.90 1.42 -5.84
C GLN A 64 10.58 1.85 -7.13
N LEU A 65 11.58 2.75 -7.05
CA LEU A 65 12.39 3.15 -8.20
C LEU A 65 13.05 1.94 -8.87
N ASN A 66 13.63 1.04 -8.07
CA ASN A 66 14.32 -0.12 -8.64
C ASN A 66 13.36 -1.09 -9.31
N ILE A 67 12.29 -1.47 -8.62
CA ILE A 67 11.34 -2.45 -9.15
C ILE A 67 10.63 -1.91 -10.39
N TRP A 68 10.21 -0.64 -10.39
CA TRP A 68 9.49 -0.07 -11.53
C TRP A 68 10.38 0.11 -12.75
N ARG A 69 11.60 0.62 -12.57
CA ARG A 69 12.53 0.82 -13.68
C ARG A 69 12.97 -0.50 -14.28
N ILE A 70 13.29 -1.50 -13.46
CA ILE A 70 13.67 -2.84 -13.95
C ILE A 70 12.49 -3.50 -14.67
N THR A 71 11.28 -3.44 -14.12
CA THR A 71 10.08 -3.98 -14.79
C THR A 71 9.83 -3.29 -16.13
N ALA A 72 9.98 -1.96 -16.18
CA ALA A 72 9.82 -1.21 -17.43
C ALA A 72 10.89 -1.58 -18.47
N LEU A 73 12.16 -1.68 -18.07
CA LEU A 73 13.26 -2.03 -18.98
C LEU A 73 13.16 -3.47 -19.49
N THR A 74 12.77 -4.40 -18.65
CA THR A 74 12.65 -5.83 -19.00
C THR A 74 11.39 -6.14 -19.82
N ARG A 75 10.38 -5.26 -19.79
CA ARG A 75 9.08 -5.43 -20.46
C ARG A 75 8.41 -6.78 -20.12
N ARG A 76 8.59 -7.25 -18.89
CA ARG A 76 8.12 -8.54 -18.38
C ARG A 76 7.48 -8.35 -17.01
N ASN A 77 6.56 -9.24 -16.63
CA ASN A 77 6.06 -9.24 -15.25
C ASN A 77 7.20 -9.55 -14.28
N ALA A 78 7.07 -9.10 -13.04
CA ALA A 78 8.10 -9.29 -12.03
C ALA A 78 8.49 -10.75 -11.80
N SER A 79 7.52 -11.67 -11.82
CA SER A 79 7.78 -13.11 -11.71
C SER A 79 8.52 -13.68 -12.93
N GLU A 80 8.18 -13.21 -14.15
CA GLU A 80 8.88 -13.61 -15.38
C GLU A 80 10.32 -13.06 -15.40
N THR A 81 10.51 -11.80 -14.99
CA THR A 81 11.81 -11.17 -14.85
C THR A 81 12.67 -11.91 -13.84
N ALA A 82 12.11 -12.23 -12.67
CA ALA A 82 12.77 -13.05 -11.66
C ALA A 82 13.20 -14.41 -12.23
N ASN A 83 12.27 -15.15 -12.85
CA ASN A 83 12.57 -16.48 -13.39
C ASN A 83 13.62 -16.46 -14.51
N ALA A 84 13.59 -15.43 -15.36
CA ALA A 84 14.58 -15.25 -16.41
C ALA A 84 15.96 -14.88 -15.84
N ALA A 85 16.00 -14.18 -14.70
CA ALA A 85 17.22 -13.79 -14.02
C ALA A 85 17.86 -14.95 -13.25
N ILE A 86 17.05 -15.65 -12.45
CA ILE A 86 17.43 -16.81 -11.63
C ILE A 86 16.32 -17.85 -11.81
N PRO A 87 16.58 -18.97 -12.50
CA PRO A 87 15.59 -20.03 -12.69
C PRO A 87 14.99 -20.49 -11.36
N GLY A 88 13.67 -20.61 -11.28
CA GLY A 88 12.94 -20.98 -10.06
C GLY A 88 12.49 -19.78 -9.21
N SER A 89 13.21 -18.66 -9.25
CA SER A 89 12.93 -17.51 -8.38
C SER A 89 11.60 -16.80 -8.70
N GLY A 90 11.12 -16.90 -9.95
CA GLY A 90 9.81 -16.38 -10.33
C GLY A 90 8.64 -17.11 -9.67
N TYR A 91 8.75 -18.42 -9.48
CA TYR A 91 7.75 -19.21 -8.75
C TYR A 91 7.76 -18.85 -7.27
N LEU A 92 8.95 -18.75 -6.66
CA LEU A 92 9.11 -18.31 -5.28
C LEU A 92 8.46 -16.93 -5.07
N LEU A 93 8.80 -15.96 -5.92
CA LEU A 93 8.24 -14.62 -5.84
C LEU A 93 6.72 -14.63 -6.03
N ALA A 94 6.20 -15.43 -6.97
CA ALA A 94 4.77 -15.57 -7.19
C ALA A 94 4.03 -16.13 -5.97
N VAL A 95 4.55 -17.18 -5.32
CA VAL A 95 3.95 -17.73 -4.09
C VAL A 95 3.96 -16.68 -2.98
N LEU A 96 5.10 -16.04 -2.75
CA LEU A 96 5.24 -15.04 -1.69
C LEU A 96 4.28 -13.86 -1.88
N VAL A 97 4.18 -13.32 -3.10
CA VAL A 97 3.27 -12.22 -3.41
C VAL A 97 1.81 -12.66 -3.33
N MET A 98 1.47 -13.90 -3.72
CA MET A 98 0.12 -14.43 -3.57
C MET A 98 -0.29 -14.58 -2.09
N VAL A 99 0.60 -15.10 -1.25
CA VAL A 99 0.36 -15.26 0.19
C VAL A 99 0.30 -13.90 0.88
N GLY A 100 1.24 -13.00 0.58
CA GLY A 100 1.24 -11.63 1.09
C GLY A 100 0.03 -10.82 0.63
N GLY A 101 -0.37 -11.00 -0.63
CA GLY A 101 -1.58 -10.42 -1.21
C GLY A 101 -2.86 -10.96 -0.57
N LEU A 102 -2.91 -12.25 -0.23
CA LEU A 102 -4.04 -12.85 0.47
C LEU A 102 -4.18 -12.23 1.86
N ALA A 103 -3.07 -12.14 2.59
CA ALA A 103 -3.02 -11.48 3.89
C ALA A 103 -3.50 -10.03 3.78
N PHE A 104 -2.96 -9.24 2.84
CA PHE A 104 -3.43 -7.88 2.60
C PHE A 104 -4.91 -7.79 2.29
N ASN A 105 -5.44 -8.70 1.49
CA ASN A 105 -6.83 -8.69 1.10
C ASN A 105 -7.75 -9.03 2.27
N VAL A 106 -7.35 -9.96 3.15
CA VAL A 106 -8.00 -10.19 4.45
C VAL A 106 -8.00 -8.90 5.28
N GLY A 107 -6.88 -8.19 5.34
CA GLY A 107 -6.78 -6.89 6.00
C GLY A 107 -7.72 -5.86 5.38
N ASN A 108 -7.79 -5.76 4.05
CA ASN A 108 -8.69 -4.82 3.38
C ASN A 108 -10.16 -5.13 3.67
N ILE A 109 -10.56 -6.42 3.71
CA ILE A 109 -11.91 -6.82 4.12
C ILE A 109 -12.17 -6.41 5.58
N ALA A 110 -11.20 -6.59 6.47
CA ALA A 110 -11.28 -6.14 7.86
C ALA A 110 -11.45 -4.61 7.96
N GLY A 111 -10.70 -3.86 7.14
CA GLY A 111 -10.83 -2.40 7.02
C GLY A 111 -12.18 -1.94 6.49
N ALA A 112 -12.76 -2.67 5.52
CA ALA A 112 -14.13 -2.42 5.06
C ALA A 112 -15.15 -2.67 6.18
N GLY A 113 -14.94 -3.72 6.97
CA GLY A 113 -15.71 -4.00 8.18
C GLY A 113 -15.66 -2.86 9.19
N LEU A 114 -14.47 -2.34 9.49
CA LEU A 114 -14.29 -1.16 10.35
C LEU A 114 -14.95 0.10 9.78
N GLY A 115 -14.94 0.28 8.45
CA GLY A 115 -15.66 1.36 7.78
C GLY A 115 -17.17 1.26 7.97
N MET A 116 -17.74 0.07 7.77
CA MET A 116 -19.18 -0.20 8.02
C MET A 116 -19.56 -0.03 9.49
N ASN A 117 -18.68 -0.43 10.40
CA ASN A 117 -18.85 -0.18 11.82
C ASN A 117 -18.86 1.33 12.14
N ALA A 118 -17.93 2.10 11.59
CA ALA A 118 -17.87 3.55 11.81
C ALA A 118 -19.06 4.30 11.18
N MET A 119 -19.61 3.82 10.06
CA MET A 119 -20.80 4.43 9.43
C MET A 119 -22.10 4.11 10.15
N PHE A 120 -22.29 2.83 10.53
CA PHE A 120 -23.60 2.28 10.88
C PHE A 120 -23.64 1.56 12.24
N GLY A 121 -22.50 1.40 12.92
CA GLY A 121 -22.40 0.60 14.13
C GLY A 121 -22.51 -0.90 13.91
N LEU A 122 -22.38 -1.38 12.66
CA LEU A 122 -22.44 -2.81 12.34
C LEU A 122 -21.25 -3.57 12.92
N ASP A 123 -21.46 -4.84 13.27
CA ASP A 123 -20.37 -5.74 13.61
C ASP A 123 -19.32 -5.78 12.47
N PRO A 124 -18.02 -5.62 12.75
CA PRO A 124 -17.00 -5.58 11.70
C PRO A 124 -16.92 -6.84 10.85
N LYS A 125 -17.22 -8.04 11.37
CA LYS A 125 -17.22 -9.26 10.56
C LYS A 125 -18.38 -9.25 9.57
N ILE A 126 -19.58 -8.88 10.01
CA ILE A 126 -20.75 -8.74 9.14
C ILE A 126 -20.50 -7.65 8.08
N GLY A 127 -20.00 -6.49 8.51
CA GLY A 127 -19.65 -5.39 7.62
C GLY A 127 -18.61 -5.78 6.57
N GLY A 128 -17.57 -6.52 6.97
CA GLY A 128 -16.54 -7.04 6.07
C GLY A 128 -17.11 -8.05 5.07
N ALA A 129 -18.00 -8.95 5.51
CA ALA A 129 -18.64 -9.92 4.63
C ALA A 129 -19.47 -9.27 3.53
N ILE A 130 -20.35 -8.34 3.91
CA ILE A 130 -21.17 -7.57 2.96
C ILE A 130 -20.27 -6.83 1.97
N SER A 131 -19.21 -6.20 2.48
CA SER A 131 -18.27 -5.43 1.67
C SER A 131 -17.50 -6.29 0.67
N ALA A 132 -17.05 -7.47 1.05
CA ALA A 132 -16.36 -8.39 0.14
C ALA A 132 -17.28 -8.88 -0.99
N LEU A 133 -18.55 -9.18 -0.68
CA LEU A 133 -19.56 -9.55 -1.68
C LEU A 133 -19.85 -8.37 -2.63
N LEU A 134 -19.94 -7.15 -2.11
CA LEU A 134 -20.07 -5.94 -2.91
C LEU A 134 -18.85 -5.72 -3.82
N ALA A 135 -17.63 -5.95 -3.32
CA ALA A 135 -16.41 -5.85 -4.10
C ALA A 135 -16.41 -6.83 -5.29
N ILE A 136 -16.88 -8.07 -5.10
CA ILE A 136 -17.08 -9.04 -6.18
C ILE A 136 -18.10 -8.52 -7.20
N GLY A 137 -19.25 -8.02 -6.73
CA GLY A 137 -20.28 -7.44 -7.61
C GLY A 137 -19.78 -6.25 -8.42
N VAL A 138 -18.99 -5.37 -7.80
CA VAL A 138 -18.36 -4.22 -8.46
C VAL A 138 -17.35 -4.68 -9.50
N PHE A 139 -16.49 -5.65 -9.18
CA PHE A 139 -15.49 -6.18 -10.11
C PHE A 139 -16.13 -6.80 -11.36
N LEU A 140 -17.23 -7.53 -11.19
CA LEU A 140 -17.97 -8.13 -12.31
C LEU A 140 -18.69 -7.08 -13.19
N SER A 141 -18.95 -5.88 -12.66
CA SER A 141 -19.66 -4.82 -13.36
C SER A 141 -18.72 -3.73 -13.88
N LYS A 142 -18.55 -3.65 -15.21
CA LYS A 142 -17.77 -2.58 -15.86
C LYS A 142 -18.25 -1.18 -15.47
N ARG A 143 -19.56 -0.98 -15.30
CA ARG A 143 -20.14 0.33 -14.91
C ARG A 143 -19.85 0.68 -13.46
N ALA A 144 -19.95 -0.29 -12.55
CA ALA A 144 -19.68 -0.07 -11.14
C ALA A 144 -18.20 0.25 -10.89
N GLY A 145 -17.28 -0.42 -11.58
CA GLY A 145 -15.84 -0.10 -11.51
C GLY A 145 -15.54 1.34 -11.94
N LEU A 146 -16.14 1.80 -13.05
CA LEU A 146 -15.98 3.20 -13.52
C LEU A 146 -16.53 4.23 -12.53
N LEU A 147 -17.65 3.94 -11.86
CA LEU A 147 -18.22 4.81 -10.84
C LEU A 147 -17.31 4.89 -9.62
N LEU A 148 -16.87 3.74 -9.13
CA LEU A 148 -15.95 3.60 -8.00
C LEU A 148 -14.65 4.39 -8.25
N ASP A 149 -14.03 4.23 -9.42
CA ASP A 149 -12.82 4.94 -9.82
C ASP A 149 -12.99 6.46 -9.81
N ARG A 150 -14.15 6.97 -10.24
CA ARG A 150 -14.45 8.42 -10.23
C ARG A 150 -14.72 8.93 -8.81
N SER A 151 -15.47 8.17 -8.01
CA SER A 151 -15.79 8.52 -6.63
C SER A 151 -14.55 8.57 -5.75
N LEU A 152 -13.53 7.74 -6.02
CA LEU A 152 -12.29 7.71 -5.26
C LEU A 152 -11.55 9.05 -5.23
N ILE A 153 -11.57 9.82 -6.32
CA ILE A 153 -10.92 11.14 -6.35
C ILE A 153 -11.61 12.07 -5.33
N GLY A 154 -12.94 12.11 -5.35
CA GLY A 154 -13.72 12.93 -4.41
C GLY A 154 -13.53 12.49 -2.96
N LEU A 155 -13.57 11.18 -2.69
CA LEU A 155 -13.37 10.62 -1.35
C LEU A 155 -11.93 10.79 -0.86
N GLY A 156 -10.95 10.75 -1.75
CA GLY A 156 -9.55 11.07 -1.43
C GLY A 156 -9.38 12.53 -1.05
N ILE A 157 -9.97 13.47 -1.81
CA ILE A 157 -9.98 14.89 -1.45
C ILE A 157 -10.65 15.12 -0.10
N LEU A 158 -11.79 14.45 0.14
CA LEU A 158 -12.50 14.51 1.41
C LEU A 158 -11.63 14.00 2.57
N MET A 159 -10.93 12.87 2.40
CA MET A 159 -9.99 12.35 3.40
C MET A 159 -8.89 13.35 3.74
N ILE A 160 -8.30 13.96 2.71
CA ILE A 160 -7.25 14.97 2.88
C ILE A 160 -7.79 16.16 3.67
N ALA A 161 -8.94 16.69 3.27
CA ALA A 161 -9.57 17.83 3.93
C ALA A 161 -9.87 17.53 5.41
N MET A 162 -10.49 16.38 5.70
CA MET A 162 -10.77 15.97 7.08
C MET A 162 -9.47 15.84 7.89
N THR A 163 -8.45 15.19 7.33
CA THR A 163 -7.18 14.98 8.03
C THR A 163 -6.50 16.30 8.34
N LEU A 164 -6.52 17.26 7.40
CA LEU A 164 -6.01 18.61 7.62
C LEU A 164 -6.79 19.36 8.70
N ILE A 165 -8.13 19.28 8.68
CA ILE A 165 -8.96 19.90 9.72
C ILE A 165 -8.60 19.32 11.10
N VAL A 166 -8.50 17.99 11.22
CA VAL A 166 -8.09 17.34 12.47
C VAL A 166 -6.69 17.80 12.88
N ALA A 167 -5.71 17.76 11.97
CA ALA A 167 -4.34 18.20 12.24
C ALA A 167 -4.24 19.66 12.70
N VAL A 168 -5.06 20.57 12.17
CA VAL A 168 -5.06 21.97 12.60
C VAL A 168 -5.77 22.13 13.94
N THR A 169 -6.94 21.50 14.11
CA THR A 169 -7.77 21.64 15.32
C THR A 169 -7.19 20.94 16.54
N SER A 170 -6.45 19.85 16.34
CA SER A 170 -5.80 19.10 17.42
C SER A 170 -4.50 19.74 17.91
N ASN A 171 -4.03 20.83 17.28
CA ASN A 171 -2.82 21.58 17.62
C ASN A 171 -1.59 20.69 18.00
N PRO A 172 -1.13 19.81 17.10
CA PRO A 172 -0.09 18.84 17.39
C PRO A 172 1.25 19.53 17.72
N PRO A 173 2.11 18.89 18.52
CA PRO A 173 3.46 19.38 18.81
C PRO A 173 4.38 19.22 17.59
N VAL A 174 4.15 20.02 16.54
CA VAL A 174 4.86 19.93 15.24
C VAL A 174 6.38 20.08 15.42
N GLY A 175 6.83 21.00 16.28
CA GLY A 175 8.26 21.20 16.54
C GLY A 175 8.94 19.94 17.08
N GLU A 176 8.29 19.24 18.02
CA GLU A 176 8.82 17.99 18.57
C GLU A 176 8.74 16.86 17.55
N ALA A 177 7.67 16.78 16.76
CA ALA A 177 7.57 15.82 15.66
C ALA A 177 8.71 15.98 14.64
N LEU A 178 9.04 17.22 14.24
CA LEU A 178 10.15 17.52 13.33
C LEU A 178 11.51 17.19 13.96
N ARG A 179 11.71 17.51 15.25
CA ARG A 179 12.92 17.15 15.98
C ARG A 179 13.13 15.63 16.00
N GLN A 180 12.08 14.88 16.36
CA GLN A 180 12.13 13.42 16.44
C GLN A 180 12.16 12.73 15.07
N THR A 181 11.84 13.45 13.98
CA THR A 181 12.02 12.94 12.62
C THR A 181 13.51 12.71 12.30
N ILE A 182 14.42 13.52 12.86
CA ILE A 182 15.86 13.42 12.62
C ILE A 182 16.59 12.80 13.83
N PHE A 183 16.15 13.13 15.05
CA PHE A 183 16.72 12.67 16.31
C PHE A 183 15.67 11.92 17.13
N PRO A 184 15.30 10.68 16.74
CA PRO A 184 14.25 9.93 17.42
C PRO A 184 14.65 9.57 18.84
N ALA A 185 13.70 9.67 19.77
CA ALA A 185 13.88 9.13 21.12
C ALA A 185 13.88 7.58 21.12
N MET A 186 13.23 6.95 20.15
CA MET A 186 13.12 5.50 20.01
C MET A 186 13.09 5.11 18.53
N ILE A 187 13.83 4.03 18.19
CA ILE A 187 13.77 3.39 16.88
C ILE A 187 13.12 2.02 17.05
N ASP A 188 11.92 1.86 16.50
CA ASP A 188 11.15 0.61 16.56
C ASP A 188 11.15 -0.08 15.19
N PHE A 189 12.04 -1.06 15.01
CA PHE A 189 12.17 -1.79 13.74
C PHE A 189 10.89 -2.53 13.32
N PRO A 190 10.13 -3.21 14.21
CA PRO A 190 8.84 -3.79 13.85
C PRO A 190 7.85 -2.79 13.26
N THR A 191 7.79 -1.59 13.82
CA THR A 191 6.96 -0.49 13.32
C THR A 191 7.42 -0.07 11.93
N ILE A 192 8.73 0.18 11.73
CA ILE A 192 9.29 0.56 10.43
C ILE A 192 9.01 -0.54 9.39
N THR A 193 9.26 -1.81 9.72
CA THR A 193 8.94 -2.96 8.84
C THR A 193 7.48 -2.99 8.46
N THR A 194 6.59 -2.74 9.43
CA THR A 194 5.15 -2.79 9.21
C THR A 194 4.69 -1.72 8.24
N ILE A 195 5.15 -0.48 8.41
CA ILE A 195 4.73 0.61 7.55
C ILE A 195 5.37 0.55 6.16
N VAL A 196 6.61 0.10 6.06
CA VAL A 196 7.30 -0.19 4.79
C VAL A 196 6.58 -1.32 4.05
N GLY A 197 6.22 -2.39 4.75
CA GLY A 197 5.45 -3.47 4.16
C GLY A 197 4.06 -3.00 3.71
N GLY A 198 3.45 -2.07 4.46
CA GLY A 198 2.20 -1.39 4.13
C GLY A 198 2.24 -0.50 2.88
N THR A 199 3.41 -0.05 2.43
CA THR A 199 3.57 0.87 1.28
C THR A 199 4.23 0.23 0.08
N VAL A 200 5.26 -0.59 0.30
CA VAL A 200 6.06 -1.22 -0.76
C VAL A 200 6.30 -2.71 -0.50
N GLY A 201 5.46 -3.37 0.30
CA GLY A 201 5.48 -4.81 0.52
C GLY A 201 4.52 -5.57 -0.40
N GLY A 202 4.81 -6.85 -0.62
CA GLY A 202 3.95 -7.78 -1.35
C GLY A 202 3.54 -7.27 -2.74
N TYR A 203 2.25 -7.29 -3.03
CA TYR A 203 1.72 -6.89 -4.34
C TYR A 203 1.85 -5.37 -4.61
N ILE A 204 1.87 -4.53 -3.58
CA ILE A 204 1.77 -3.06 -3.72
C ILE A 204 2.94 -2.54 -4.56
N THR A 205 4.13 -3.07 -4.30
CA THR A 205 5.37 -2.73 -5.00
C THR A 205 5.27 -2.93 -6.52
N TYR A 206 4.54 -3.95 -6.94
CA TYR A 206 4.46 -4.35 -8.35
C TYR A 206 3.23 -3.78 -9.06
N SER A 207 2.19 -3.40 -8.30
CA SER A 207 0.88 -2.99 -8.83
C SER A 207 0.94 -1.92 -9.93
N GLY A 208 1.61 -0.79 -9.67
CA GLY A 208 1.71 0.28 -10.66
C GLY A 208 2.64 -0.07 -11.83
N ALA A 209 3.73 -0.80 -11.59
CA ALA A 209 4.63 -1.26 -12.66
C ALA A 209 3.93 -2.24 -13.62
N HIS A 210 3.22 -3.24 -13.09
CA HIS A 210 2.43 -4.19 -13.87
C HIS A 210 1.28 -3.49 -14.60
N ARG A 211 0.67 -2.47 -13.99
CA ARG A 211 -0.37 -1.66 -14.67
C ARG A 211 0.17 -0.87 -15.86
N LEU A 212 1.40 -0.36 -15.77
CA LEU A 212 2.07 0.30 -16.89
C LEU A 212 2.47 -0.71 -17.96
N LEU A 213 2.93 -1.90 -17.56
CA LEU A 213 3.22 -3.02 -18.45
C LEU A 213 1.98 -3.45 -19.25
N ASP A 214 0.84 -3.67 -18.58
CA ASP A 214 -0.44 -4.00 -19.20
C ASP A 214 -0.89 -2.96 -20.25
N LYS A 215 -0.46 -1.70 -20.10
CA LYS A 215 -0.78 -0.59 -21.03
C LYS A 215 0.27 -0.38 -22.11
N GLY A 216 1.35 -1.18 -22.13
CA GLY A 216 2.48 -0.98 -23.04
C GLY A 216 3.32 0.27 -22.74
N LEU A 217 3.16 0.88 -21.57
CA LEU A 217 3.88 2.10 -21.14
C LEU A 217 5.20 1.75 -20.45
N VAL A 218 6.01 0.94 -21.12
CA VAL A 218 7.28 0.38 -20.66
C VAL A 218 8.37 0.64 -21.69
N GLY A 219 9.58 0.11 -21.48
CA GLY A 219 10.74 0.36 -22.33
C GLY A 219 11.54 1.60 -21.92
N GLU A 220 12.71 1.74 -22.52
CA GLU A 220 13.64 2.84 -22.28
C GLU A 220 13.01 4.20 -22.65
N GLU A 221 12.19 4.22 -23.70
CA GLU A 221 11.43 5.36 -24.19
C GLU A 221 10.49 5.98 -23.14
N ASN A 222 10.00 5.16 -22.20
CA ASN A 222 9.08 5.59 -21.14
C ASN A 222 9.76 5.73 -19.77
N LEU A 223 11.06 5.43 -19.65
CA LEU A 223 11.74 5.28 -18.36
C LEU A 223 11.70 6.54 -17.49
N ALA A 224 11.80 7.73 -18.11
CA ALA A 224 11.70 9.00 -17.40
C ALA A 224 10.30 9.21 -16.80
N ALA A 225 9.25 8.85 -17.54
CA ALA A 225 7.87 8.95 -17.07
C ALA A 225 7.56 7.92 -15.97
N VAL A 226 8.05 6.68 -16.12
CA VAL A 226 7.96 5.63 -15.08
C VAL A 226 8.65 6.09 -13.79
N THR A 227 9.86 6.64 -13.91
CA THR A 227 10.64 7.17 -12.78
C THR A 227 9.87 8.27 -12.07
N LYS A 228 9.39 9.28 -12.81
CA LYS A 228 8.60 10.38 -12.25
C LYS A 228 7.32 9.87 -11.58
N ALA A 229 6.63 8.91 -12.20
CA ALA A 229 5.41 8.33 -11.65
C ALA A 229 5.64 7.65 -10.28
N SER A 230 6.67 6.80 -10.19
CA SER A 230 7.04 6.14 -8.93
C SER A 230 7.41 7.16 -7.83
N LEU A 231 8.25 8.15 -8.15
CA LEU A 231 8.67 9.19 -7.20
C LEU A 231 7.48 10.01 -6.70
N THR A 232 6.63 10.48 -7.60
CA THR A 232 5.46 11.29 -7.23
C THR A 232 4.51 10.50 -6.34
N GLY A 233 4.24 9.23 -6.67
CA GLY A 233 3.33 8.43 -5.86
C GLY A 233 3.84 8.17 -4.43
N ILE A 234 5.13 7.94 -4.25
CA ILE A 234 5.75 7.77 -2.92
C ILE A 234 5.73 9.10 -2.16
N ALA A 235 6.07 10.21 -2.83
CA ALA A 235 6.04 11.53 -2.21
C ALA A 235 4.64 11.88 -1.70
N VAL A 236 3.58 11.65 -2.51
CA VAL A 236 2.19 11.86 -2.10
C VAL A 236 1.83 10.97 -0.91
N THR A 237 2.20 9.69 -0.96
CA THR A 237 1.95 8.73 0.12
C THR A 237 2.64 9.15 1.43
N GLY A 238 3.89 9.59 1.34
CA GLY A 238 4.69 10.07 2.48
C GLY A 238 4.13 11.36 3.10
N VAL A 239 3.79 12.34 2.27
CA VAL A 239 3.14 13.59 2.73
C VAL A 239 1.84 13.27 3.44
N MET A 240 1.00 12.42 2.85
CA MET A 240 -0.27 12.02 3.47
C MET A 240 -0.06 11.28 4.79
N ARG A 241 0.99 10.46 4.90
CA ARG A 241 1.29 9.73 6.13
C ARG A 241 1.71 10.68 7.23
N PHE A 242 2.52 11.68 6.89
CA PHE A 242 2.97 12.70 7.84
C PHE A 242 1.82 13.60 8.30
N VAL A 243 0.94 14.03 7.38
CA VAL A 243 -0.26 14.82 7.72
C VAL A 243 -1.21 14.04 8.62
N LEU A 244 -1.47 12.76 8.30
CA LEU A 244 -2.29 11.89 9.14
C LEU A 244 -1.62 11.65 10.50
N PHE A 245 -0.31 11.42 10.53
CA PHE A 245 0.43 11.31 11.77
C PHE A 245 0.28 12.55 12.65
N LEU A 246 0.41 13.76 12.10
CA LEU A 246 0.21 15.00 12.86
C LEU A 246 -1.22 15.10 13.41
N ALA A 247 -2.23 14.73 12.61
CA ALA A 247 -3.62 14.67 13.07
C ALA A 247 -3.80 13.75 14.28
N ILE A 248 -3.28 12.52 14.21
CA ILE A 248 -3.38 11.58 15.33
C ILE A 248 -2.52 12.02 16.52
N LEU A 249 -1.32 12.57 16.26
CA LEU A 249 -0.39 13.00 17.29
C LEU A 249 -1.01 14.12 18.14
N GLY A 250 -1.71 15.08 17.53
CA GLY A 250 -2.37 16.14 18.29
C GLY A 250 -3.47 15.60 19.20
N VAL A 251 -4.25 14.62 18.73
CA VAL A 251 -5.25 13.95 19.55
C VAL A 251 -4.59 13.21 20.72
N VAL A 252 -3.58 12.38 20.47
CA VAL A 252 -2.90 11.60 21.51
C VAL A 252 -2.14 12.52 22.49
N ALA A 253 -1.51 13.59 22.00
CA ALA A 253 -0.80 14.56 22.83
C ALA A 253 -1.73 15.39 23.73
N SER A 254 -3.02 15.46 23.42
CA SER A 254 -4.03 16.08 24.30
C SER A 254 -4.43 15.20 25.49
N GLY A 255 -3.86 13.99 25.60
CA GLY A 255 -4.10 13.03 26.69
C GLY A 255 -5.17 11.98 26.38
N VAL A 256 -5.73 11.98 25.16
CA VAL A 256 -6.72 11.00 24.72
C VAL A 256 -6.05 9.63 24.53
N THR A 257 -6.60 8.62 25.20
CA THR A 257 -6.22 7.22 24.99
C THR A 257 -7.09 6.59 23.90
N LEU A 258 -6.47 6.16 22.81
CA LEU A 258 -7.14 5.41 21.74
C LEU A 258 -7.20 3.92 22.12
N ASP A 259 -8.34 3.28 21.89
CA ASP A 259 -8.50 1.84 22.01
C ASP A 259 -7.84 1.13 20.82
N LEU A 260 -6.87 0.26 21.13
CA LEU A 260 -6.06 -0.49 20.19
C LEU A 260 -6.31 -2.00 20.23
N SER A 261 -7.13 -2.49 21.15
CA SER A 261 -7.19 -3.92 21.49
C SER A 261 -8.58 -4.53 21.42
N SER A 262 -9.66 -3.75 21.52
CA SER A 262 -11.00 -4.30 21.41
C SER A 262 -11.30 -4.84 20.01
N GLN A 263 -12.32 -5.70 19.90
CA GLN A 263 -12.78 -6.21 18.60
C GLN A 263 -13.38 -5.12 17.69
N ALA A 264 -13.78 -3.99 18.26
CA ALA A 264 -14.27 -2.82 17.53
C ALA A 264 -13.21 -1.69 17.47
N ALA A 265 -11.97 -1.96 17.87
CA ALA A 265 -10.90 -0.97 17.87
C ALA A 265 -10.75 -0.36 16.46
N ASN A 266 -10.83 0.97 16.42
CA ASN A 266 -10.68 1.76 15.20
C ASN A 266 -9.95 3.06 15.56
N PRO A 267 -8.64 2.99 15.86
CA PRO A 267 -7.90 4.12 16.44
C PRO A 267 -7.91 5.36 15.56
N ALA A 268 -7.87 5.18 14.24
CA ALA A 268 -8.02 6.29 13.32
C ALA A 268 -9.41 6.92 13.46
N GLY A 269 -10.47 6.12 13.36
CA GLY A 269 -11.85 6.60 13.51
C GLY A 269 -12.09 7.32 14.84
N GLN A 270 -11.56 6.79 15.94
CA GLN A 270 -11.65 7.40 17.27
C GLN A 270 -10.98 8.78 17.33
N ALA A 271 -9.83 8.96 16.67
CA ALA A 271 -9.18 10.27 16.61
C ALA A 271 -9.98 11.29 15.79
N PHE A 272 -10.57 10.87 14.66
CA PHE A 272 -11.49 11.73 13.90
C PHE A 272 -12.75 12.04 14.70
N ALA A 273 -13.30 11.07 15.43
CA ALA A 273 -14.47 11.25 16.30
C ALA A 273 -14.18 12.25 17.43
N PHE A 274 -12.99 12.20 18.02
CA PHE A 274 -12.57 13.15 19.05
C PHE A 274 -12.56 14.60 18.53
N ALA A 275 -11.99 14.82 17.34
CA ALA A 275 -11.84 16.16 16.79
C ALA A 275 -13.10 16.71 16.09
N LEU A 276 -13.94 15.84 15.52
CA LEU A 276 -15.05 16.22 14.64
C LEU A 276 -16.43 15.69 15.10
N GLY A 277 -16.49 15.02 16.24
CA GLY A 277 -17.71 14.39 16.77
C GLY A 277 -18.20 13.19 15.95
N ASP A 278 -19.44 12.78 16.20
CA ASP A 278 -20.07 11.62 15.56
C ASP A 278 -20.14 11.75 14.02
N LEU A 279 -20.36 12.98 13.52
CA LEU A 279 -20.34 13.24 12.08
C LEU A 279 -18.97 12.90 11.47
N GLY A 280 -17.89 13.29 12.15
CA GLY A 280 -16.52 12.93 11.74
C GLY A 280 -16.30 11.44 11.65
N MET A 281 -16.78 10.68 12.64
CA MET A 281 -16.69 9.22 12.66
C MET A 281 -17.43 8.58 11.47
N ARG A 282 -18.64 9.05 11.17
CA ARG A 282 -19.45 8.51 10.06
C ARG A 282 -18.81 8.80 8.71
N ILE A 283 -18.36 10.04 8.49
CA ILE A 283 -17.69 10.41 7.22
C ILE A 283 -16.38 9.64 7.08
N PHE A 284 -15.61 9.51 8.16
CA PHE A 284 -14.41 8.66 8.18
C PHE A 284 -14.75 7.22 7.78
N GLY A 285 -15.84 6.66 8.30
CA GLY A 285 -16.32 5.33 7.93
C GLY A 285 -16.58 5.18 6.44
N VAL A 286 -17.23 6.16 5.80
CA VAL A 286 -17.48 6.17 4.34
C VAL A 286 -16.17 6.14 3.56
N VAL A 287 -15.22 6.99 3.95
CA VAL A 287 -13.91 7.10 3.28
C VAL A 287 -13.10 5.82 3.45
N LEU A 288 -13.01 5.29 4.68
CA LEU A 288 -12.30 4.06 4.99
C LEU A 288 -12.89 2.87 4.22
N TRP A 289 -14.22 2.76 4.20
CA TRP A 289 -14.93 1.70 3.48
C TRP A 289 -14.67 1.75 1.97
N ALA A 290 -14.78 2.94 1.36
CA ALA A 290 -14.53 3.08 -0.07
C ALA A 290 -13.08 2.75 -0.45
N ALA A 291 -12.10 3.22 0.35
CA ALA A 291 -10.69 2.87 0.17
C ALA A 291 -10.45 1.37 0.33
N ALA A 292 -11.19 0.71 1.23
CA ALA A 292 -11.09 -0.72 1.45
C ALA A 292 -11.60 -1.54 0.26
N ILE A 293 -12.79 -1.22 -0.28
CA ILE A 293 -13.37 -1.93 -1.44
C ILE A 293 -12.43 -1.90 -2.64
N THR A 294 -11.86 -0.73 -2.93
CA THR A 294 -10.97 -0.55 -4.07
C THR A 294 -9.66 -1.32 -3.88
N SER A 295 -9.15 -1.32 -2.64
CA SER A 295 -7.97 -2.10 -2.26
C SER A 295 -8.24 -3.61 -2.30
N VAL A 296 -9.46 -4.08 -1.99
CA VAL A 296 -9.82 -5.50 -2.12
C VAL A 296 -9.69 -5.97 -3.57
N ILE A 297 -10.25 -5.19 -4.50
CA ILE A 297 -10.21 -5.49 -5.93
C ILE A 297 -8.77 -5.38 -6.45
N GLY A 298 -8.06 -4.30 -6.10
CA GLY A 298 -6.68 -4.06 -6.52
C GLY A 298 -5.71 -5.14 -6.05
N ALA A 299 -5.76 -5.51 -4.77
CA ALA A 299 -4.92 -6.55 -4.19
C ALA A 299 -5.14 -7.90 -4.89
N ALA A 300 -6.41 -8.28 -5.10
CA ALA A 300 -6.74 -9.54 -5.76
C ALA A 300 -6.29 -9.55 -7.23
N TYR A 301 -6.52 -8.47 -7.98
CA TYR A 301 -6.11 -8.37 -9.39
C TYR A 301 -4.59 -8.44 -9.55
N THR A 302 -3.83 -7.66 -8.77
CA THR A 302 -2.37 -7.66 -8.86
C THR A 302 -1.78 -8.97 -8.38
N SER A 303 -2.28 -9.56 -7.30
CA SER A 303 -1.79 -10.87 -6.84
C SER A 303 -1.96 -11.93 -7.92
N VAL A 304 -3.15 -12.02 -8.52
CA VAL A 304 -3.43 -12.96 -9.62
C VAL A 304 -2.52 -12.74 -10.83
N SER A 305 -2.02 -11.52 -11.08
CA SER A 305 -1.05 -11.28 -12.17
C SER A 305 0.25 -12.08 -12.01
N PHE A 306 0.60 -12.53 -10.80
CA PHE A 306 1.78 -13.38 -10.57
C PHE A 306 1.55 -14.85 -10.94
N LEU A 307 0.30 -15.30 -11.10
CA LEU A 307 -0.01 -16.68 -11.49
C LEU A 307 0.46 -17.02 -12.91
N VAL A 308 0.76 -16.02 -13.74
CA VAL A 308 1.37 -16.20 -15.07
C VAL A 308 2.70 -16.95 -15.00
N ALA A 309 3.37 -16.95 -13.84
CA ALA A 309 4.57 -17.75 -13.60
C ALA A 309 4.31 -19.26 -13.76
N PHE A 310 3.13 -19.73 -13.36
CA PHE A 310 2.75 -21.15 -13.37
C PHE A 310 2.07 -21.55 -14.67
N MET A 311 1.23 -20.67 -15.22
CA MET A 311 0.45 -20.98 -16.42
C MET A 311 0.00 -19.70 -17.15
N PRO A 312 -0.08 -19.72 -18.49
CA PRO A 312 -0.69 -18.61 -19.23
C PRO A 312 -2.13 -18.38 -18.77
N MET A 313 -2.49 -17.13 -18.49
CA MET A 313 -3.83 -16.76 -18.04
C MET A 313 -4.51 -15.80 -19.03
N PRO A 314 -5.47 -16.29 -19.83
CA PRO A 314 -6.39 -15.43 -20.57
C PRO A 314 -7.18 -14.51 -19.63
N GLU A 315 -7.68 -13.39 -20.15
CA GLU A 315 -8.42 -12.39 -19.36
C GLU A 315 -9.60 -12.99 -18.58
N ARG A 316 -10.35 -13.91 -19.19
CA ARG A 316 -11.48 -14.58 -18.53
C ARG A 316 -11.03 -15.39 -17.31
N SER A 317 -9.97 -16.18 -17.45
CA SER A 317 -9.40 -16.97 -16.35
C SER A 317 -8.84 -16.08 -15.25
N ARG A 318 -8.23 -14.94 -15.62
CA ARG A 318 -7.75 -13.92 -14.67
C ARG A 318 -8.89 -13.35 -13.84
N ASN A 319 -9.99 -12.96 -14.48
CA ASN A 319 -11.16 -12.42 -13.79
C ASN A 319 -11.78 -13.45 -12.83
N ILE A 320 -11.89 -14.72 -13.25
CA ILE A 320 -12.39 -15.80 -12.38
C ILE A 320 -11.46 -15.99 -11.17
N ALA A 321 -10.14 -16.03 -11.40
CA ALA A 321 -9.17 -16.15 -10.32
C ALA A 321 -9.21 -14.97 -9.34
N THR A 322 -9.43 -13.74 -9.82
CA THR A 322 -9.63 -12.57 -8.95
C THR A 322 -10.85 -12.73 -8.05
N VAL A 323 -11.98 -13.20 -8.59
CA VAL A 323 -13.18 -13.46 -7.77
C VAL A 323 -12.92 -14.56 -6.74
N ILE A 324 -12.28 -15.66 -7.15
CA ILE A 324 -11.89 -16.74 -6.23
C ILE A 324 -10.98 -16.22 -5.13
N PHE A 325 -10.00 -15.38 -5.48
CA PHE A 325 -9.06 -14.81 -4.51
C PHE A 325 -9.77 -13.96 -3.44
N ILE A 326 -10.74 -13.13 -3.85
CA ILE A 326 -11.56 -12.35 -2.91
C ILE A 326 -12.41 -13.29 -2.05
N ALA A 327 -13.03 -14.31 -2.62
CA ALA A 327 -13.84 -15.28 -1.88
C ALA A 327 -13.01 -16.07 -0.86
N VAL A 328 -11.80 -16.50 -1.21
CA VAL A 328 -10.87 -17.17 -0.28
C VAL A 328 -10.43 -16.20 0.82
N SER A 329 -10.13 -14.95 0.48
CA SER A 329 -9.79 -13.91 1.46
C SER A 329 -10.93 -13.67 2.45
N LEU A 330 -12.17 -13.65 1.96
CA LEU A 330 -13.36 -13.54 2.80
C LEU A 330 -13.51 -14.75 3.73
N ALA A 331 -13.35 -15.97 3.23
CA ALA A 331 -13.41 -17.18 4.04
C ALA A 331 -12.36 -17.15 5.16
N VAL A 332 -11.12 -16.75 4.84
CA VAL A 332 -10.04 -16.59 5.82
C VAL A 332 -10.40 -15.51 6.84
N PHE A 333 -10.87 -14.33 6.42
CA PHE A 333 -11.29 -13.26 7.32
C PHE A 333 -12.37 -13.70 8.30
N LEU A 334 -13.40 -14.41 7.83
CA LEU A 334 -14.48 -14.89 8.69
C LEU A 334 -14.01 -15.95 9.70
N SER A 335 -13.06 -16.80 9.29
CA SER A 335 -12.49 -17.85 10.14
C SER A 335 -11.55 -17.32 11.23
N ILE A 336 -10.91 -16.16 11.03
CA ILE A 336 -9.98 -15.58 11.99
C ILE A 336 -10.75 -14.82 13.08
N GLY A 337 -10.37 -15.02 14.35
CA GLY A 337 -10.94 -14.33 15.52
C GLY A 337 -10.22 -13.06 15.95
N THR A 338 -9.11 -12.71 15.28
CA THR A 338 -8.28 -11.54 15.57
C THR A 338 -9.04 -10.24 15.27
N ALA A 339 -8.84 -9.23 16.12
CA ALA A 339 -9.45 -7.92 15.94
C ALA A 339 -9.08 -7.30 14.56
N PRO A 340 -10.03 -6.67 13.85
CA PRO A 340 -9.79 -6.08 12.53
C PRO A 340 -8.62 -5.10 12.48
N ALA A 341 -8.45 -4.25 13.50
CA ALA A 341 -7.32 -3.31 13.56
C ALA A 341 -5.97 -4.03 13.71
N ALA A 342 -5.92 -5.11 14.49
CA ALA A 342 -4.72 -5.92 14.64
C ALA A 342 -4.38 -6.65 13.33
N LEU A 343 -5.39 -7.14 12.59
CA LEU A 343 -5.18 -7.68 11.24
C LEU A 343 -4.58 -6.64 10.29
N LEU A 344 -5.08 -5.41 10.29
CA LEU A 344 -4.56 -4.32 9.46
C LEU A 344 -3.09 -3.96 9.77
N VAL A 345 -2.67 -4.10 11.03
CA VAL A 345 -1.27 -3.93 11.43
C VAL A 345 -0.43 -5.16 11.02
N PHE A 346 -0.92 -6.37 11.31
CA PHE A 346 -0.26 -7.63 10.98
C PHE A 346 0.09 -7.72 9.49
N VAL A 347 -0.87 -7.41 8.60
CA VAL A 347 -0.68 -7.60 7.16
C VAL A 347 0.40 -6.67 6.60
N GLY A 348 0.57 -5.47 7.16
CA GLY A 348 1.68 -4.58 6.81
C GLY A 348 3.01 -5.20 7.23
N GLY A 349 3.10 -5.66 8.48
CA GLY A 349 4.28 -6.35 9.01
C GLY A 349 4.66 -7.56 8.17
N PHE A 350 3.70 -8.46 7.95
CA PHE A 350 3.88 -9.70 7.20
C PHE A 350 4.42 -9.45 5.80
N ASN A 351 3.90 -8.44 5.09
CA ASN A 351 4.42 -8.07 3.77
C ASN A 351 5.78 -7.38 3.83
N GLY A 352 6.10 -6.69 4.93
CA GLY A 352 7.45 -6.19 5.21
C GLY A 352 8.47 -7.30 5.41
N LEU A 353 8.07 -8.45 5.96
CA LEU A 353 8.92 -9.64 6.07
C LEU A 353 9.19 -10.31 4.71
N ILE A 354 8.26 -10.17 3.75
CA ILE A 354 8.39 -10.73 2.40
C ILE A 354 9.28 -9.86 1.51
N LEU A 355 9.20 -8.53 1.65
CA LEU A 355 9.93 -7.53 0.87
C LEU A 355 11.41 -7.85 0.58
N PRO A 356 12.27 -8.20 1.57
CA PRO A 356 13.69 -8.41 1.32
C PRO A 356 13.98 -9.47 0.26
N ILE A 357 13.12 -10.48 0.10
CA ILE A 357 13.29 -11.55 -0.89
C ILE A 357 13.11 -10.99 -2.30
N GLY A 358 12.00 -10.28 -2.54
CA GLY A 358 11.73 -9.66 -3.84
C GLY A 358 12.76 -8.59 -4.20
N LEU A 359 13.17 -7.79 -3.21
CA LEU A 359 14.21 -6.78 -3.40
C LEU A 359 15.57 -7.42 -3.73
N THR A 360 15.97 -8.50 -3.05
CA THR A 360 17.20 -9.24 -3.35
C THR A 360 17.26 -9.68 -4.81
N ILE A 361 16.17 -10.26 -5.32
CA ILE A 361 16.08 -10.70 -6.72
C ILE A 361 16.24 -9.51 -7.68
N PHE A 362 15.54 -8.40 -7.43
CA PHE A 362 15.60 -7.24 -8.31
C PHE A 362 16.93 -6.48 -8.22
N THR A 363 17.56 -6.41 -7.04
CA THR A 363 18.92 -5.89 -6.90
C THR A 363 19.90 -6.74 -7.72
N TYR A 364 19.78 -8.08 -7.66
CA TYR A 364 20.59 -8.98 -8.48
C TYR A 364 20.37 -8.75 -9.98
N VAL A 365 19.12 -8.64 -10.44
CA VAL A 365 18.78 -8.34 -11.84
C VAL A 365 19.51 -7.07 -12.30
N GLY A 366 19.45 -6.01 -11.48
CA GLY A 366 20.07 -4.73 -11.79
C GLY A 366 21.60 -4.79 -11.93
N PHE A 367 22.29 -5.59 -11.11
CA PHE A 367 23.75 -5.75 -11.18
C PHE A 367 24.21 -6.74 -12.25
N ALA A 368 23.54 -7.89 -12.33
CA ALA A 368 24.06 -9.07 -13.03
C ALA A 368 23.39 -9.34 -14.37
N ARG A 369 22.21 -8.75 -14.64
CA ARG A 369 21.40 -9.08 -15.82
C ARG A 369 21.08 -7.88 -16.73
N PRO A 370 22.08 -7.11 -17.20
CA PRO A 370 21.86 -6.06 -18.20
C PRO A 370 21.36 -6.61 -19.54
N ASP A 371 21.61 -7.89 -19.83
CA ASP A 371 21.08 -8.61 -20.99
C ASP A 371 19.54 -8.62 -21.00
N LEU A 372 18.91 -8.75 -19.83
CA LEU A 372 17.44 -8.70 -19.70
C LEU A 372 16.86 -7.30 -19.92
N MET A 373 17.68 -6.26 -19.78
CA MET A 373 17.30 -4.85 -19.91
C MET A 373 17.71 -4.27 -21.28
N GLY A 374 17.92 -5.11 -22.29
CA GLY A 374 18.29 -4.68 -23.63
C GLY A 374 19.67 -4.03 -23.73
N GLY A 375 20.58 -4.35 -22.81
CA GLY A 375 21.90 -3.73 -22.72
C GLY A 375 21.92 -2.34 -22.07
N HIS A 376 20.78 -1.86 -21.56
CA HIS A 376 20.69 -0.57 -20.87
C HIS A 376 21.61 -0.55 -19.64
N ARG A 377 22.47 0.48 -19.56
CA ARG A 377 23.36 0.67 -18.40
C ARG A 377 22.57 1.24 -17.23
N TYR A 378 22.29 0.39 -16.26
CA TYR A 378 21.56 0.79 -15.08
C TYR A 378 22.36 1.74 -14.18
N ASN A 379 21.66 2.64 -13.48
CA ASN A 379 22.26 3.65 -12.60
C ASN A 379 22.93 2.99 -11.38
N ARG A 380 24.27 3.02 -11.32
CA ARG A 380 25.08 2.38 -10.26
C ARG A 380 24.79 2.92 -8.85
N PRO A 381 24.75 4.24 -8.59
CA PRO A 381 24.33 4.77 -7.30
C PRO A 381 23.00 4.19 -6.80
N LEU A 382 22.00 4.08 -7.68
CA LEU A 382 20.70 3.53 -7.31
C LEU A 382 20.77 2.03 -6.96
N LEU A 383 21.63 1.26 -7.62
CA LEU A 383 21.85 -0.16 -7.29
C LEU A 383 22.60 -0.35 -5.98
N ILE A 384 23.61 0.48 -5.70
CA ILE A 384 24.32 0.46 -4.42
C ILE A 384 23.32 0.77 -3.30
N LEU A 385 22.50 1.80 -3.49
CA LEU A 385 21.45 2.15 -2.54
C LEU A 385 20.42 1.02 -2.39
N SER A 386 20.07 0.34 -3.48
CA SER A 386 19.22 -0.86 -3.47
C SER A 386 19.82 -1.99 -2.62
N ALA A 387 21.13 -2.24 -2.74
CA ALA A 387 21.81 -3.26 -1.95
C ALA A 387 21.85 -2.89 -0.45
N ILE A 388 22.09 -1.62 -0.12
CA ILE A 388 22.06 -1.13 1.26
C ILE A 388 20.66 -1.28 1.85
N VAL A 389 19.63 -0.83 1.14
CA VAL A 389 18.23 -0.98 1.59
C VAL A 389 17.85 -2.45 1.69
N CYS A 390 18.32 -3.30 0.78
CA CYS A 390 18.10 -4.74 0.86
C CYS A 390 18.68 -5.35 2.15
N ALA A 391 19.94 -5.06 2.46
CA ALA A 391 20.56 -5.49 3.70
C ALA A 391 19.81 -4.98 4.94
N LEU A 392 19.37 -3.71 4.91
CA LEU A 392 18.56 -3.12 5.97
C LEU A 392 17.20 -3.85 6.12
N THR A 393 16.50 -4.15 5.02
CA THR A 393 15.21 -4.87 5.07
C THR A 393 15.35 -6.31 5.58
N TRP A 394 16.47 -6.99 5.32
CA TRP A 394 16.77 -8.29 5.92
C TRP A 394 16.98 -8.19 7.44
N TYR A 395 17.76 -7.21 7.89
CA TYR A 395 17.98 -6.96 9.31
C TYR A 395 16.67 -6.59 10.03
N MET A 396 15.90 -5.67 9.44
CA MET A 396 14.57 -5.29 9.91
C MET A 396 13.65 -6.49 9.99
N GLY A 397 13.62 -7.33 8.94
CA GLY A 397 12.85 -8.56 8.89
C GLY A 397 13.17 -9.47 10.07
N TYR A 398 14.45 -9.80 10.27
CA TYR A 398 14.92 -10.61 11.41
C TYR A 398 14.45 -10.05 12.76
N ARG A 399 14.56 -8.73 12.97
CA ARG A 399 14.12 -8.07 14.22
C ARG A 399 12.60 -8.06 14.41
N SER A 400 11.83 -8.29 13.34
CA SER A 400 10.38 -8.05 13.34
C SER A 400 9.54 -9.32 13.30
N ILE A 401 10.10 -10.51 13.05
CA ILE A 401 9.33 -11.76 12.95
C ILE A 401 8.45 -11.98 14.20
N GLY A 402 9.04 -12.11 15.38
CA GLY A 402 8.28 -12.34 16.62
C GLY A 402 7.23 -11.24 16.89
N PRO A 403 7.63 -9.95 16.93
CA PRO A 403 6.70 -8.84 17.16
C PRO A 403 5.53 -8.76 16.17
N ILE A 404 5.74 -9.11 14.90
CA ILE A 404 4.68 -9.07 13.89
C ILE A 404 3.67 -10.21 14.12
N PHE A 405 4.13 -11.43 14.36
CA PHE A 405 3.22 -12.56 14.61
C PHE A 405 2.47 -12.44 15.94
N ALA A 406 3.01 -11.71 16.92
CA ALA A 406 2.31 -11.42 18.16
C ALA A 406 0.98 -10.64 17.96
N PHE A 407 0.80 -9.92 16.86
CA PHE A 407 -0.48 -9.26 16.55
C PHE A 407 -1.62 -10.23 16.25
N LEU A 408 -1.33 -11.49 15.92
CA LEU A 408 -2.37 -12.50 15.71
C LEU A 408 -2.89 -13.11 17.01
N GLY A 409 -2.24 -12.83 18.15
CA GLY A 409 -2.55 -13.47 19.44
C GLY A 409 -2.22 -14.98 19.45
N LEU A 410 -1.29 -15.40 18.59
CA LEU A 410 -0.77 -16.77 18.48
C LEU A 410 0.43 -16.99 19.41
#